data_AF-A0A9E1QPN3-F1
#
_entry.id   AF-A0A9E1QPN3-F1
#
_cell.length_a   1.000
_cell.length_b   1.000
_cell.length_c   1.000
_cell.angle_alpha   90.00
_cell.angle_beta   90.00
_cell.angle_gamma   90.00
#
_symmetry.space_group_name_H-M   'P 1'
#
loop_
_entity.id
_entity.type
_entity.pdbx_description
1 polymer ?
#
loop_
_entity_poly.entity_id
_entity_poly.type
_entity_poly.pdbx_seq_one_letter_code
_entity_poly.pdbx_strand_id
1 'polypeptide(L)'
;ESRSYINNLIDMTYFGDTFIHRYNTPAYKNFFLKVRSKLGKNNAELMYLSRPNKDKFIKETQRYIDNLLSGYININKISTLVLDQSIPPTNINGTSQYFRGSKTIIVDRDPRDIYVNMVKSQKLLGPELIKKDSADKYIRWHEQLRLPSEKDSCNKYVLRINFEDLVLKYDESIEVILNFLEINNVSHDAGKYFIPSLSVKNIGVWREYKNQFVMSEIKKNLNKYCYDD
;
A
#
# COMPACT_ATOMS: atom_id res chain seq x y z
N GLU A 1 -16.99 0.07 16.55
CA GLU A 1 -16.70 -0.41 15.18
C GLU A 1 -16.14 -1.82 15.10
N SER A 2 -14.91 -2.13 15.55
CA SER A 2 -14.28 -3.44 15.25
C SER A 2 -15.06 -4.65 15.76
N ARG A 3 -15.69 -4.57 16.94
CA ARG A 3 -16.59 -5.65 17.44
C ARG A 3 -17.80 -5.85 16.54
N SER A 4 -18.41 -4.76 16.07
CA SER A 4 -19.54 -4.83 15.15
C SER A 4 -19.12 -5.50 13.85
N TYR A 5 -18.01 -5.05 13.25
CA TYR A 5 -17.46 -5.65 12.02
C TYR A 5 -17.27 -7.17 12.15
N ILE A 6 -16.60 -7.64 13.21
CA ILE A 6 -16.39 -9.08 13.46
C ILE A 6 -17.75 -9.80 13.58
N ASN A 7 -18.68 -9.25 14.38
CA ASN A 7 -20.00 -9.85 14.58
C ASN A 7 -20.79 -10.02 13.28
N ASN A 8 -20.70 -9.05 12.35
CA ASN A 8 -21.41 -9.13 11.08
C ASN A 8 -20.80 -10.15 10.10
N LEU A 9 -19.54 -10.54 10.30
CA LEU A 9 -18.88 -11.58 9.51
C LEU A 9 -19.06 -12.99 10.08
N ILE A 10 -19.52 -13.13 11.33
CA ILE A 10 -19.76 -14.43 11.95
C ILE A 10 -21.05 -15.02 11.37
N ASP A 11 -20.97 -16.27 10.91
CA ASP A 11 -22.15 -17.01 10.42
C ASP A 11 -22.73 -17.89 11.54
N MET A 12 -21.88 -18.41 12.43
CA MET A 12 -22.31 -19.21 13.57
C MET A 12 -21.32 -19.12 14.73
N THR A 13 -21.85 -19.19 15.94
CA THR A 13 -21.06 -19.44 17.16
C THR A 13 -21.39 -20.82 17.71
N TYR A 14 -20.39 -21.53 18.22
CA TYR A 14 -20.57 -22.85 18.82
C TYR A 14 -19.57 -23.08 19.94
N PHE A 15 -19.87 -24.01 20.85
CA PHE A 15 -18.91 -24.44 21.86
C PHE A 15 -18.10 -25.61 21.32
N GLY A 16 -16.78 -25.51 21.37
CA GLY A 16 -15.89 -26.58 20.93
C GLY A 16 -14.63 -26.65 21.77
N ASP A 17 -14.02 -27.84 21.79
CA ASP A 17 -12.80 -28.11 22.53
C ASP A 17 -11.70 -28.56 21.55
N THR A 18 -10.98 -27.59 20.97
CA THR A 18 -9.96 -27.87 19.94
C THR A 18 -8.54 -27.61 20.46
N PHE A 19 -7.58 -28.34 19.88
CA PHE A 19 -6.16 -28.14 20.18
C PHE A 19 -5.64 -26.76 19.74
N ILE A 20 -6.30 -26.08 18.79
CA ILE A 20 -5.89 -24.75 18.31
C ILE A 20 -5.98 -23.72 19.44
N HIS A 21 -7.06 -23.73 20.22
CA HIS A 21 -7.22 -22.86 21.39
C HIS A 21 -6.20 -23.16 22.50
N ARG A 22 -5.63 -24.36 22.49
CA ARG A 22 -4.64 -24.83 23.47
C ARG A 22 -3.20 -24.67 23.01
N TYR A 23 -2.95 -24.16 21.80
CA TYR A 23 -1.61 -24.14 21.21
C TYR A 23 -0.59 -23.37 22.06
N ASN A 24 -0.98 -22.19 22.55
CA ASN A 24 -0.14 -21.36 23.44
C ASN A 24 -0.39 -21.62 24.94
N THR A 25 -1.11 -22.69 25.29
CA THR A 25 -1.45 -22.97 26.68
C THR A 25 -0.25 -23.56 27.43
N PRO A 26 0.17 -22.96 28.57
CA PRO A 26 1.27 -23.48 29.36
C PRO A 26 1.03 -24.92 29.86
N ALA A 27 2.10 -25.67 30.06
CA ALA A 27 2.05 -27.09 30.43
C ALA A 27 1.20 -27.38 31.68
N TYR A 28 1.28 -26.55 32.72
CA TYR A 28 0.48 -26.71 33.94
C TYR A 28 -1.02 -26.56 33.65
N LYS A 29 -1.42 -25.56 32.85
CA LYS A 29 -2.83 -25.33 32.49
C LYS A 29 -3.33 -26.48 31.60
N ASN A 30 -2.50 -26.98 30.69
CA ASN A 30 -2.82 -28.18 29.90
C ASN A 30 -2.97 -29.44 30.77
N PHE A 31 -2.15 -29.59 31.81
CA PHE A 31 -2.32 -30.67 32.79
C PHE A 31 -3.66 -30.56 33.51
N PHE A 32 -4.04 -29.37 33.99
CA PHE A 32 -5.36 -29.15 34.60
C PHE A 32 -6.52 -29.45 33.64
N LEU A 33 -6.43 -29.02 32.38
CA LEU A 33 -7.46 -29.31 31.36
C LEU A 33 -7.61 -30.82 31.12
N LYS A 34 -6.51 -31.56 31.08
CA LYS A 34 -6.52 -33.03 30.97
C LYS A 34 -7.18 -33.69 32.18
N VAL A 35 -6.85 -33.25 33.40
CA VAL A 35 -7.48 -33.76 34.63
C VAL A 35 -8.98 -33.49 34.62
N ARG A 36 -9.40 -32.28 34.28
CA ARG A 36 -10.82 -31.92 34.16
C ARG A 36 -11.56 -32.82 33.17
N SER A 37 -10.97 -33.06 32.00
CA SER A 37 -11.56 -33.93 30.98
C SER A 37 -11.71 -35.37 31.48
N LYS A 38 -10.71 -35.93 32.19
CA LYS A 38 -10.79 -37.26 32.82
C LYS A 38 -11.87 -37.35 33.90
N LEU A 39 -12.19 -36.24 34.56
CA LEU A 39 -13.27 -36.14 35.55
C LEU A 39 -14.65 -35.88 34.91
N GLY A 40 -14.78 -36.01 33.58
CA GLY A 40 -16.03 -35.79 32.86
C GLY A 40 -16.45 -34.32 32.74
N LYS A 41 -15.58 -33.36 33.09
CA LYS A 41 -15.87 -31.93 32.96
C LYS A 41 -15.57 -31.44 31.54
N ASN A 42 -16.48 -30.64 30.98
CA ASN A 42 -16.29 -29.99 29.70
C ASN A 42 -15.25 -28.86 29.79
N ASN A 43 -14.44 -28.73 28.74
CA ASN A 43 -13.45 -27.66 28.54
C ASN A 43 -13.75 -26.85 27.26
N ALA A 44 -14.95 -26.98 26.70
CA ALA A 44 -15.35 -26.28 25.50
C ALA A 44 -15.32 -24.77 25.71
N GLU A 45 -14.76 -24.07 24.73
CA GLU A 45 -14.72 -22.61 24.66
C GLU A 45 -15.62 -22.12 23.52
N LEU A 46 -16.02 -20.85 23.59
CA LEU A 46 -16.80 -20.22 22.53
C LEU A 46 -15.94 -20.09 21.26
N MET A 47 -16.42 -20.69 20.18
CA MET A 47 -15.81 -20.70 18.86
C MET A 47 -16.69 -19.98 17.84
N TYR A 48 -16.06 -19.55 16.76
CA TYR A 48 -16.69 -18.76 15.70
C TYR A 48 -16.44 -19.44 14.35
N LEU A 49 -17.51 -19.60 13.57
CA LEU A 49 -17.45 -19.98 12.17
C LEU A 49 -17.76 -18.74 11.33
N SER A 50 -16.85 -18.41 10.42
CA SER A 50 -17.00 -17.28 9.48
C SER A 50 -16.57 -17.74 8.09
N ARG A 51 -17.52 -17.74 7.17
CA ARG A 51 -17.39 -18.05 5.75
C ARG A 51 -18.24 -17.07 4.91
N PRO A 52 -18.05 -15.74 5.07
CA PRO A 52 -18.75 -14.77 4.24
C PRO A 52 -18.35 -14.97 2.77
N ASN A 53 -19.33 -14.82 1.87
CA ASN A 53 -19.02 -14.69 0.45
C ASN A 53 -18.31 -13.34 0.18
N LYS A 54 -17.75 -13.19 -1.03
CA LYS A 54 -16.98 -12.00 -1.42
C LYS A 54 -17.78 -10.71 -1.22
N ASP A 55 -19.04 -10.67 -1.63
CA ASP A 55 -19.85 -9.45 -1.58
C ASP A 55 -20.19 -9.02 -0.15
N LYS A 56 -20.55 -9.99 0.72
CA LYS A 56 -20.76 -9.75 2.15
C LYS A 56 -19.47 -9.23 2.79
N PHE A 57 -18.34 -9.87 2.51
CA PHE A 57 -17.05 -9.45 3.08
C PHE A 57 -16.68 -8.02 2.66
N ILE A 58 -16.77 -7.69 1.37
CA ILE A 58 -16.48 -6.34 0.85
C ILE A 58 -17.41 -5.31 1.49
N LYS A 59 -18.72 -5.56 1.50
CA LYS A 59 -19.70 -4.62 2.06
C LYS A 59 -19.45 -4.34 3.53
N GLU A 60 -19.20 -5.38 4.32
CA GLU A 60 -18.93 -5.24 5.75
C GLU A 60 -17.60 -4.54 6.01
N THR A 61 -16.58 -4.80 5.18
CA THR A 61 -15.27 -4.14 5.26
C THR A 61 -15.38 -2.66 4.90
N GLN A 62 -16.09 -2.31 3.83
CA GLN A 62 -16.36 -0.92 3.44
C GLN A 62 -17.05 -0.17 4.58
N ARG A 63 -18.12 -0.75 5.16
CA ARG A 63 -18.83 -0.15 6.30
C ARG A 63 -17.91 0.08 7.48
N TYR A 64 -17.05 -0.89 7.80
CA TYR A 64 -16.09 -0.77 8.88
C TYR A 64 -15.10 0.39 8.66
N ILE A 65 -14.50 0.45 7.47
CA ILE A 65 -13.55 1.50 7.09
C ILE A 65 -14.24 2.87 7.14
N ASP A 66 -15.41 3.00 6.52
CA ASP A 66 -16.12 4.28 6.47
C ASP A 66 -16.51 4.77 7.86
N ASN A 67 -16.98 3.90 8.74
CA ASN A 67 -17.31 4.29 10.12
C ASN A 67 -16.07 4.72 10.90
N LEU A 68 -14.95 4.01 10.71
CA LEU A 68 -13.67 4.34 11.35
C LEU A 68 -13.16 5.72 10.89
N LEU A 69 -13.13 5.94 9.57
CA LEU A 69 -12.62 7.18 8.98
C LEU A 69 -13.58 8.35 9.24
N SER A 70 -14.89 8.15 9.14
CA SER A 70 -15.89 9.18 9.44
C SER A 70 -15.84 9.61 10.91
N GLY A 71 -15.57 8.69 11.83
CA GLY A 71 -15.33 9.02 13.23
C GLY A 71 -14.17 10.01 13.38
N TYR A 72 -13.04 9.74 12.71
CA TYR A 72 -11.89 10.64 12.73
C TYR A 72 -12.20 12.01 12.08
N ILE A 73 -12.87 12.01 10.93
CA ILE A 73 -13.28 13.21 10.21
C ILE A 73 -14.16 14.11 11.09
N ASN A 74 -15.16 13.53 11.75
CA ASN A 74 -16.09 14.26 12.61
C ASN A 74 -15.41 14.84 13.86
N ILE A 75 -14.53 14.07 14.51
CA ILE A 75 -13.80 14.51 15.71
C ILE A 75 -12.89 15.70 15.37
N ASN A 76 -12.18 15.62 14.24
CA ASN A 76 -11.22 16.65 13.83
C ASN A 76 -11.86 17.79 13.02
N LYS A 77 -13.17 17.69 12.72
CA LYS A 77 -13.92 18.67 11.91
C LYS A 77 -13.26 18.98 10.56
N ILE A 78 -12.71 17.96 9.92
CA ILE A 78 -12.10 18.06 8.58
C ILE A 78 -13.12 17.63 7.51
N SER A 79 -13.00 18.15 6.30
CA SER A 79 -13.85 17.76 5.16
C SER A 79 -13.20 16.72 4.25
N THR A 80 -11.89 16.58 4.33
CA THR A 80 -11.08 15.77 3.42
C THR A 80 -10.04 15.01 4.22
N LEU A 81 -9.94 13.72 3.98
CA LEU A 81 -8.96 12.84 4.59
C LEU A 81 -7.97 12.38 3.53
N VAL A 82 -6.69 12.63 3.76
CA VAL A 82 -5.59 12.14 2.92
C VAL A 82 -4.92 10.98 3.64
N LEU A 83 -4.81 9.85 2.95
CA LEU A 83 -4.17 8.64 3.49
C LEU A 83 -2.92 8.32 2.67
N ASP A 84 -1.78 8.18 3.34
CA ASP A 84 -0.56 7.70 2.72
C ASP A 84 -0.51 6.16 2.73
N GLN A 85 -0.12 5.57 1.61
CA GLN A 85 0.06 4.11 1.43
C GLN A 85 -1.17 3.22 1.78
N SER A 86 -2.38 3.77 1.72
CA SER A 86 -3.62 3.01 2.01
C SER A 86 -3.99 2.00 0.93
N ILE A 87 -3.69 2.32 -0.34
CA ILE A 87 -3.90 1.47 -1.50
C ILE A 87 -2.52 1.17 -2.12
N PRO A 88 -2.09 -0.09 -2.17
CA PRO A 88 -0.81 -0.43 -2.77
C PRO A 88 -0.87 -0.22 -4.30
N PRO A 89 0.21 0.32 -4.91
CA PRO A 89 0.24 0.53 -6.37
C PRO A 89 0.26 -0.80 -7.15
N THR A 90 0.50 -1.93 -6.48
CA THR A 90 0.54 -3.29 -7.05
C THR A 90 -0.81 -4.02 -7.01
N ASN A 91 -1.87 -3.43 -6.45
CA ASN A 91 -3.21 -4.04 -6.44
C ASN A 91 -4.27 -2.96 -6.23
N ILE A 92 -4.32 -2.00 -7.14
CA ILE A 92 -5.15 -0.82 -6.99
C ILE A 92 -6.62 -1.21 -7.07
N ASN A 93 -7.03 -1.97 -8.09
CA ASN A 93 -8.43 -2.36 -8.24
C ASN A 93 -8.90 -3.28 -7.10
N GLY A 94 -8.06 -4.24 -6.69
CA GLY A 94 -8.39 -5.17 -5.63
C GLY A 94 -8.43 -4.54 -4.24
N THR A 95 -7.72 -3.43 -3.99
CA THR A 95 -7.79 -2.75 -2.69
C THR A 95 -8.75 -1.56 -2.70
N SER A 96 -8.90 -0.85 -3.83
CA SER A 96 -9.82 0.30 -3.94
C SER A 96 -11.27 -0.09 -3.69
N GLN A 97 -11.66 -1.35 -3.96
CA GLN A 97 -13.01 -1.83 -3.64
C GLN A 97 -13.38 -1.72 -2.15
N TYR A 98 -12.41 -1.59 -1.24
CA TYR A 98 -12.69 -1.42 0.19
C TYR A 98 -12.90 0.05 0.60
N PHE A 99 -12.54 1.01 -0.25
CA PHE A 99 -12.62 2.44 0.01
C PHE A 99 -13.67 3.08 -0.90
N ARG A 100 -14.84 3.41 -0.35
CA ARG A 100 -15.92 3.99 -1.17
C ARG A 100 -15.62 5.45 -1.52
N GLY A 101 -15.69 5.78 -2.80
CA GLY A 101 -15.53 7.15 -3.29
C GLY A 101 -14.11 7.73 -3.15
N SER A 102 -13.09 6.88 -2.92
CA SER A 102 -11.71 7.34 -2.82
C SER A 102 -11.12 7.67 -4.20
N LYS A 103 -10.33 8.75 -4.26
CA LYS A 103 -9.43 9.06 -5.36
C LYS A 103 -8.01 8.68 -4.97
N THR A 104 -7.27 8.03 -5.86
CA THR A 104 -5.90 7.53 -5.61
C THR A 104 -4.91 8.24 -6.52
N ILE A 105 -3.86 8.81 -5.96
CA ILE A 105 -2.76 9.40 -6.72
C ILE A 105 -1.55 8.48 -6.58
N ILE A 106 -0.97 8.09 -7.71
CA ILE A 106 0.22 7.25 -7.79
C ILE A 106 1.34 8.08 -8.37
N VAL A 107 2.43 8.20 -7.62
CA VAL A 107 3.63 8.92 -8.06
C VAL A 107 4.63 7.91 -8.61
N ASP A 108 4.89 8.00 -9.91
CA ASP A 108 5.92 7.25 -10.60
C ASP A 108 7.24 8.02 -10.63
N ARG A 109 8.35 7.33 -10.86
CA ARG A 109 9.69 7.92 -10.87
C ARG A 109 10.58 7.13 -11.80
N ASP A 110 11.57 7.79 -12.39
CA ASP A 110 12.50 7.16 -13.30
C ASP A 110 13.20 5.94 -12.64
N PRO A 111 13.13 4.74 -13.25
CA PRO A 111 13.72 3.53 -12.71
C PRO A 111 15.25 3.62 -12.56
N ARG A 112 15.93 4.43 -13.37
CA ARG A 112 17.38 4.64 -13.24
C ARG A 112 17.71 5.40 -11.95
N ASP A 113 16.93 6.43 -11.61
CA ASP A 113 17.09 7.16 -10.35
C ASP A 113 16.70 6.29 -9.14
N ILE A 114 15.67 5.45 -9.28
CA ILE A 114 15.30 4.46 -8.25
C ILE A 114 16.47 3.49 -8.00
N TYR A 115 17.10 2.96 -9.06
CA TYR A 115 18.26 2.08 -8.96
C TYR A 115 19.39 2.74 -8.17
N VAL A 116 19.76 3.97 -8.54
CA VAL A 116 20.83 4.70 -7.86
C VAL A 116 20.50 4.95 -6.39
N ASN A 117 19.24 5.27 -6.08
CA ASN A 117 18.80 5.44 -4.70
C ASN A 117 18.88 4.12 -3.89
N MET A 118 18.48 3.00 -4.49
CA MET A 118 18.62 1.68 -3.86
C MET A 118 20.08 1.33 -3.58
N VAL A 119 20.97 1.57 -4.53
CA VAL A 119 22.42 1.36 -4.34
C VAL A 119 22.96 2.25 -3.23
N LYS A 120 22.66 3.56 -3.25
CA LYS A 120 23.14 4.52 -2.23
C LYS A 120 22.61 4.21 -0.83
N SER A 121 21.35 3.81 -0.71
CA SER A 121 20.70 3.55 0.59
C SER A 121 21.01 2.17 1.16
N GLN A 122 21.53 1.24 0.35
CA GLN A 122 21.73 -0.18 0.71
C GLN A 122 20.46 -0.87 1.23
N LYS A 123 19.28 -0.40 0.83
CA LYS A 123 17.99 -0.99 1.20
C LYS A 123 17.46 -1.88 0.08
N LEU A 124 16.60 -2.84 0.45
CA LEU A 124 15.98 -3.79 -0.48
C LEU A 124 17.04 -4.56 -1.28
N LEU A 125 17.05 -4.43 -2.61
CA LEU A 125 18.05 -5.06 -3.48
C LEU A 125 19.42 -4.35 -3.44
N GLY A 126 19.52 -3.16 -2.83
CA GLY A 126 20.73 -2.34 -2.78
C GLY A 126 22.03 -3.09 -2.43
N PRO A 127 22.08 -3.93 -1.37
CA PRO A 127 23.29 -4.68 -1.03
C PRO A 127 23.74 -5.68 -2.10
N GLU A 128 22.79 -6.29 -2.83
CA GLU A 128 23.08 -7.19 -3.94
C GLU A 128 23.55 -6.39 -5.17
N LEU A 129 22.91 -5.23 -5.43
CA LEU A 129 23.27 -4.34 -6.53
C LEU A 129 24.68 -3.77 -6.37
N ILE A 130 25.11 -3.43 -5.15
CA ILE A 130 26.50 -3.00 -4.90
C ILE A 130 27.51 -4.11 -5.22
N LYS A 131 27.22 -5.35 -4.82
CA LYS A 131 28.17 -6.46 -4.97
C LYS A 131 28.36 -6.89 -6.41
N LYS A 132 27.29 -6.85 -7.21
CA LYS A 132 27.28 -7.36 -8.59
C LYS A 132 27.26 -6.28 -9.66
N ASP A 133 26.85 -5.07 -9.30
CA ASP A 133 26.67 -3.91 -10.19
C ASP A 133 25.97 -4.31 -11.49
N SER A 134 24.86 -5.05 -11.35
CA SER A 134 24.12 -5.65 -12.46
C SER A 134 22.68 -5.14 -12.49
N ALA A 135 22.17 -4.85 -13.69
CA ALA A 135 20.81 -4.39 -13.92
C ALA A 135 19.77 -5.52 -13.86
N ASP A 136 20.16 -6.77 -14.16
CA ASP A 136 19.22 -7.88 -14.43
C ASP A 136 18.22 -8.13 -13.29
N LYS A 137 18.71 -8.26 -12.05
CA LYS A 137 17.84 -8.49 -10.89
C LYS A 137 16.90 -7.31 -10.64
N TYR A 138 17.39 -6.08 -10.82
CA TYR A 138 16.58 -4.89 -10.65
C TYR A 138 15.49 -4.78 -11.72
N ILE A 139 15.84 -5.02 -12.99
CA ILE A 139 14.90 -5.00 -14.11
C ILE A 139 13.78 -6.00 -13.86
N ARG A 140 14.12 -7.26 -13.55
CA ARG A 140 13.13 -8.30 -13.24
C ARG A 140 12.24 -7.91 -12.07
N TRP A 141 12.84 -7.41 -10.98
CA TRP A 141 12.08 -6.96 -9.81
C TRP A 141 11.10 -5.83 -10.15
N HIS A 142 11.56 -4.82 -10.89
CA HIS A 142 10.73 -3.68 -11.28
C HIS A 142 9.57 -4.11 -12.18
N GLU A 143 9.82 -4.97 -13.17
CA GLU A 143 8.77 -5.51 -14.05
C GLU A 143 7.71 -6.28 -13.26
N GLN A 144 8.12 -7.18 -12.36
CA GLN A 144 7.19 -7.97 -11.56
C GLN A 144 6.27 -7.10 -10.70
N LEU A 145 6.77 -5.98 -10.15
CA LEU A 145 5.94 -5.05 -9.39
C LEU A 145 5.01 -4.22 -10.29
N ARG A 146 5.41 -3.93 -11.53
CA ARG A 146 4.60 -3.14 -12.46
C ARG A 146 3.49 -3.93 -13.13
N LEU A 147 3.67 -5.23 -13.35
CA LEU A 147 2.70 -6.07 -14.08
C LEU A 147 1.24 -5.96 -13.57
N PRO A 148 0.96 -6.00 -12.25
CA PRO A 148 -0.41 -5.81 -11.75
C PRO A 148 -0.89 -4.36 -11.91
N SER A 149 0.00 -3.40 -11.66
CA SER A 149 -0.26 -1.96 -11.73
C SER A 149 -0.71 -1.53 -13.14
N GLU A 150 -0.13 -2.11 -14.19
CA GLU A 150 -0.49 -1.81 -15.59
C GLU A 150 -1.88 -2.32 -15.96
N LYS A 151 -2.31 -3.46 -15.40
CA LYS A 151 -3.66 -4.00 -15.62
C LYS A 151 -4.73 -3.14 -14.96
N ASP A 152 -4.35 -2.36 -13.95
CA ASP A 152 -5.23 -1.48 -13.18
C ASP A 152 -5.30 -0.04 -13.75
N SER A 153 -4.69 0.23 -14.90
CA SER A 153 -4.45 1.59 -15.43
C SER A 153 -5.69 2.35 -15.93
N CYS A 154 -6.84 1.68 -16.13
CA CYS A 154 -8.05 2.30 -16.72
C CYS A 154 -9.13 2.62 -15.68
N ASN A 155 -8.80 3.42 -14.67
CA ASN A 155 -9.77 3.85 -13.66
C ASN A 155 -9.79 5.38 -13.50
N LYS A 156 -10.95 6.00 -13.72
CA LYS A 156 -11.15 7.45 -13.55
C LYS A 156 -10.89 7.97 -12.13
N TYR A 157 -10.81 7.08 -11.14
CA TYR A 157 -10.48 7.39 -9.75
C TYR A 157 -8.99 7.24 -9.44
N VAL A 158 -8.14 7.02 -10.45
CA VAL A 158 -6.69 6.87 -10.30
C VAL A 158 -5.98 7.90 -11.18
N LEU A 159 -5.15 8.74 -10.56
CA LEU A 159 -4.24 9.64 -11.25
C LEU A 159 -2.82 9.08 -11.13
N ARG A 160 -2.09 9.00 -12.24
CA ARG A 160 -0.66 8.72 -12.26
C ARG A 160 0.08 9.97 -12.66
N ILE A 161 1.13 10.31 -11.91
CA ILE A 161 1.97 11.48 -12.16
C ILE A 161 3.43 11.10 -11.92
N ASN A 162 4.36 11.70 -12.68
CA ASN A 162 5.78 11.48 -12.44
C ASN A 162 6.29 12.42 -11.36
N PHE A 163 7.21 11.93 -10.54
CA PHE A 163 7.95 12.74 -9.57
C PHE A 163 8.73 13.87 -10.26
N GLU A 164 9.23 13.59 -11.45
CA GLU A 164 9.94 14.55 -12.29
C GLU A 164 9.04 15.72 -12.69
N ASP A 165 7.79 15.46 -13.11
CA ASP A 165 6.81 16.50 -13.41
C ASP A 165 6.46 17.32 -12.15
N LEU A 166 6.26 16.66 -11.00
CA LEU A 166 6.00 17.34 -9.72
C LEU A 166 7.10 18.34 -9.34
N VAL A 167 8.33 18.14 -9.78
CA VAL A 167 9.47 19.01 -9.46
C VAL A 167 9.74 20.03 -10.57
N LEU A 168 9.74 19.59 -11.83
CA LEU A 168 10.14 20.40 -12.99
C LEU A 168 8.98 21.22 -13.57
N LYS A 169 7.74 20.73 -13.43
CA LYS A 169 6.51 21.34 -13.94
C LYS A 169 5.50 21.50 -12.79
N TYR A 170 5.93 22.19 -11.73
CA TYR A 170 5.20 22.25 -10.47
C TYR A 170 3.78 22.79 -10.63
N ASP A 171 3.61 23.96 -11.25
CA ASP A 171 2.30 24.61 -11.38
C ASP A 171 1.33 23.78 -12.24
N GLU A 172 1.79 23.26 -13.38
CA GLU A 172 1.03 22.34 -14.24
C GLU A 172 0.61 21.07 -13.48
N SER A 173 1.52 20.50 -12.68
CA SER A 173 1.24 19.31 -11.87
C SER A 173 0.19 19.58 -10.80
N ILE A 174 0.23 20.75 -10.16
CA ILE A 174 -0.80 21.17 -9.20
C ILE A 174 -2.15 21.30 -9.89
N GLU A 175 -2.21 21.91 -11.07
CA GLU A 175 -3.45 22.03 -11.83
C GLU A 175 -4.06 20.65 -12.18
N VAL A 176 -3.23 19.71 -12.65
CA VAL A 176 -3.66 18.33 -12.92
C VAL A 176 -4.24 17.66 -11.67
N ILE A 177 -3.58 17.82 -10.51
CA ILE A 177 -4.04 17.25 -9.24
C ILE A 177 -5.36 17.89 -8.79
N LEU A 178 -5.47 19.22 -8.83
CA LEU A 178 -6.68 19.94 -8.42
C LEU A 178 -7.88 19.56 -9.30
N ASN A 179 -7.68 19.50 -10.62
CA ASN A 179 -8.69 19.07 -11.57
C ASN A 179 -9.13 17.63 -11.31
N PHE A 180 -8.17 16.71 -11.09
CA PHE A 180 -8.49 15.32 -10.74
C PHE A 180 -9.25 15.20 -9.43
N LEU A 181 -8.91 16.01 -8.42
CA LEU A 181 -9.58 16.01 -7.12
C LEU A 181 -10.92 16.76 -7.15
N GLU A 182 -11.24 17.49 -8.22
CA GLU A 182 -12.42 18.37 -8.34
C GLU A 182 -12.42 19.49 -7.28
N ILE A 183 -11.24 20.04 -7.00
CA ILE A 183 -11.05 21.10 -6.01
C ILE A 183 -10.91 22.43 -6.73
N ASN A 184 -11.88 23.33 -6.53
CA ASN A 184 -11.88 24.68 -7.10
C ASN A 184 -11.49 25.73 -6.04
N ASN A 185 -10.86 26.83 -6.46
CA ASN A 185 -10.62 28.03 -5.65
C ASN A 185 -9.96 27.77 -4.29
N VAL A 186 -8.81 27.10 -4.28
CA VAL A 186 -8.03 26.89 -3.05
C VAL A 186 -6.82 27.82 -3.01
N SER A 187 -6.63 28.48 -1.86
CA SER A 187 -5.36 29.11 -1.50
C SER A 187 -4.34 28.01 -1.27
N HIS A 188 -3.46 27.79 -2.26
CA HIS A 188 -2.39 26.81 -2.18
C HIS A 188 -1.15 27.43 -1.52
N ASP A 189 -0.69 26.81 -0.42
CA ASP A 189 0.57 27.16 0.24
C ASP A 189 1.77 26.61 -0.57
N ALA A 190 1.92 27.09 -1.81
CA ALA A 190 2.98 26.68 -2.73
C ALA A 190 4.36 26.80 -2.08
N GLY A 191 5.17 25.75 -2.17
CA GLY A 191 6.53 25.77 -1.64
C GLY A 191 6.66 25.69 -0.12
N LYS A 192 5.57 25.50 0.65
CA LYS A 192 5.65 25.40 2.12
C LYS A 192 6.05 24.01 2.62
N TYR A 193 5.37 22.98 2.12
CA TYR A 193 5.59 21.59 2.54
C TYR A 193 6.40 20.78 1.53
N PHE A 194 6.22 21.09 0.24
CA PHE A 194 7.00 20.52 -0.85
C PHE A 194 7.72 21.65 -1.58
N ILE A 195 9.06 21.62 -1.54
CA ILE A 195 9.92 22.65 -2.13
C ILE A 195 10.63 22.03 -3.34
N PRO A 196 10.17 22.30 -4.59
CA PRO A 196 10.76 21.71 -5.80
C PRO A 196 12.26 21.93 -5.92
N SER A 197 12.76 23.11 -5.54
CA SER A 197 14.18 23.46 -5.60
C SER A 197 15.09 22.61 -4.70
N LEU A 198 14.56 22.04 -3.61
CA LEU A 198 15.31 21.09 -2.78
C LEU A 198 15.28 19.67 -3.34
N SER A 199 14.26 19.35 -4.15
CA SER A 199 14.01 18.03 -4.71
C SER A 199 14.69 17.80 -6.05
N VAL A 200 15.00 18.88 -6.80
CA VAL A 200 15.64 18.80 -8.13
C VAL A 200 16.95 18.00 -8.14
N LYS A 201 17.72 18.04 -7.05
CA LYS A 201 18.96 17.26 -6.88
C LYS A 201 18.76 15.74 -6.89
N ASN A 202 17.50 15.26 -6.80
CA ASN A 202 17.14 13.85 -6.80
C ASN A 202 16.69 13.35 -8.17
N ILE A 203 16.67 14.22 -9.19
CA ILE A 203 16.29 13.89 -10.57
C ILE A 203 17.55 13.78 -11.41
N GLY A 204 17.62 12.74 -12.25
CA GLY A 204 18.77 12.53 -13.12
C GLY A 204 20.06 12.15 -12.39
N VAL A 205 19.98 11.72 -11.12
CA VAL A 205 21.14 11.27 -10.34
C VAL A 205 21.81 10.05 -10.98
N TRP A 206 21.09 9.33 -11.84
CA TRP A 206 21.63 8.26 -12.68
C TRP A 206 22.71 8.72 -13.66
N ARG A 207 22.72 9.98 -14.09
CA ARG A 207 23.71 10.55 -15.02
C ARG A 207 25.12 10.54 -14.42
N GLU A 208 25.23 10.67 -13.10
CA GLU A 208 26.49 10.67 -12.36
C GLU A 208 26.85 9.27 -11.81
N TYR A 209 26.05 8.24 -12.09
CA TYR A 209 26.34 6.90 -11.60
C TYR A 209 27.59 6.33 -12.26
N LYS A 210 28.47 5.71 -11.47
CA LYS A 210 29.80 5.25 -11.94
C LYS A 210 29.71 4.28 -13.12
N ASN A 211 28.73 3.38 -13.12
CA ASN A 211 28.56 2.38 -14.15
C ASN A 211 27.39 2.72 -15.09
N GLN A 212 27.70 3.45 -16.17
CA GLN A 212 26.70 3.85 -17.18
C GLN A 212 26.21 2.69 -18.06
N PHE A 213 26.91 1.55 -18.06
CA PHE A 213 26.41 0.34 -18.74
C PHE A 213 25.11 -0.16 -18.08
N VAL A 214 25.07 -0.18 -16.75
CA VAL A 214 23.84 -0.52 -15.99
C VAL A 214 22.69 0.42 -16.33
N MET A 215 22.96 1.73 -16.41
CA MET A 215 21.92 2.72 -16.77
C MET A 215 21.39 2.50 -18.19
N SER A 216 22.27 2.13 -19.12
CA SER A 216 21.91 1.78 -20.50
C SER A 216 21.06 0.51 -20.54
N GLU A 217 21.40 -0.52 -19.76
CA GLU A 217 20.58 -1.74 -19.67
C GLU A 217 19.19 -1.46 -19.09
N ILE A 218 19.12 -0.64 -18.02
CA ILE A 218 17.84 -0.23 -17.44
C ILE A 218 17.02 0.54 -18.47
N LYS A 219 17.59 1.55 -19.14
CA LYS A 219 16.88 2.32 -20.17
C LYS A 219 16.38 1.43 -21.30
N LYS A 220 17.20 0.49 -21.76
CA LYS A 220 16.83 -0.45 -22.83
C LYS A 220 15.62 -1.32 -22.46
N ASN A 221 15.60 -1.88 -21.25
CA ASN A 221 14.55 -2.84 -20.86
C ASN A 221 13.31 -2.15 -20.25
N LEU A 222 13.50 -1.03 -19.55
CA LEU A 222 12.46 -0.30 -18.84
C LEU A 222 12.12 1.04 -19.52
N ASN A 223 12.34 1.15 -20.84
CA ASN A 223 12.21 2.41 -21.57
C ASN A 223 10.87 3.11 -21.32
N LYS A 224 9.78 2.35 -21.32
CA LYS A 224 8.41 2.85 -21.10
C LYS A 224 8.17 3.50 -19.72
N TYR A 225 9.04 3.26 -18.75
CA TYR A 225 8.96 3.83 -17.41
C TYR A 225 10.04 4.91 -17.17
N CYS A 226 10.98 5.05 -18.10
CA CYS A 226 11.99 6.09 -18.00
C CYS A 226 11.36 7.43 -18.31
N TYR A 227 11.73 8.44 -17.54
CA TYR A 227 11.36 9.82 -17.85
C TYR A 227 12.22 10.27 -19.04
N ASP A 228 11.54 10.71 -20.10
CA ASP A 228 12.18 11.27 -21.28
C ASP A 228 12.22 12.79 -21.10
N ASP A 229 13.44 13.33 -21.00
CA ASP A 229 13.72 14.78 -21.00
C ASP A 229 13.61 15.35 -22.41
#